data_AF-A0A917HUB7-F1
#
_entry.id   AF-A0A917HUB7-F1
#
_cell.length_a   1.000
_cell.length_b   1.000
_cell.length_c   1.000
_cell.angle_alpha   90.00
_cell.angle_beta   90.00
_cell.angle_gamma   90.00
#
_symmetry.space_group_name_H-M   'P 1'
#
loop_
_entity.id
_entity.type
_entity.pdbx_description
1 polymer ?
#
loop_
_entity_poly.entity_id
_entity_poly.type
_entity_poly.pdbx_seq_one_letter_code
_entity_poly.pdbx_strand_id
1 'polypeptide(L)'
;MKMKNNVLKGAVKVFGLAAVLIGILVLTNDGSRGSEMLLLAGLFILFISHETREDERSATLKASSTQMALIIGYAISLLSTNLYDHQVINVQLVAINHFLILVFALALIIYNIRLHIA
;
A
#
# COMPACT_ATOMS: atom_id res chain seq x y z
N MET A 1 -19.03 12.51 -22.35
CA MET A 1 -18.38 11.22 -22.01
C MET A 1 -17.25 11.38 -20.97
N LYS A 2 -16.34 12.36 -21.10
CA LYS A 2 -15.26 12.67 -20.13
C LYS A 2 -15.72 12.87 -18.66
N MET A 3 -16.90 13.46 -18.46
CA MET A 3 -17.45 13.75 -17.13
C MET A 3 -17.84 12.50 -16.33
N LYS A 4 -18.32 11.44 -17.00
CA LYS A 4 -18.74 10.19 -16.35
C LYS A 4 -17.54 9.38 -15.81
N ASN A 5 -16.40 9.44 -16.51
CA ASN A 5 -15.15 8.80 -16.10
C ASN A 5 -14.52 9.45 -14.86
N ASN A 6 -14.60 10.77 -14.71
CA ASN A 6 -14.06 11.44 -13.53
C ASN A 6 -14.83 11.11 -12.25
N VAL A 7 -16.17 11.02 -12.34
CA VAL A 7 -17.02 10.64 -11.21
C VAL A 7 -16.76 9.19 -10.79
N LEU A 8 -16.62 8.28 -11.75
CA LEU A 8 -16.31 6.88 -11.46
C LEU A 8 -14.94 6.72 -10.79
N LYS A 9 -13.91 7.41 -11.30
CA LYS A 9 -12.57 7.43 -10.68
C LYS A 9 -12.60 7.99 -9.25
N GLY A 10 -13.39 9.04 -9.02
CA GLY A 10 -13.58 9.60 -7.68
C GLY A 10 -14.23 8.61 -6.71
N ALA A 11 -15.30 7.93 -7.14
CA ALA A 11 -15.99 6.94 -6.32
C ALA A 11 -15.09 5.75 -5.94
N VAL A 12 -14.28 5.25 -6.89
CA VAL A 12 -13.34 4.15 -6.63
C VAL A 12 -12.27 4.55 -5.60
N LYS A 13 -11.77 5.79 -5.66
CA LYS A 13 -10.81 6.31 -4.66
C LYS A 13 -11.43 6.38 -3.27
N VAL A 14 -12.67 6.89 -3.16
CA VAL A 14 -13.38 6.97 -1.89
C VAL A 14 -13.64 5.58 -1.32
N PHE A 15 -14.02 4.61 -2.17
CA PHE A 15 -14.20 3.22 -1.76
C PHE A 15 -12.89 2.59 -1.27
N GLY A 16 -11.79 2.80 -2.00
CA GLY A 16 -10.46 2.34 -1.58
C GLY A 16 -10.04 2.94 -0.24
N LEU A 17 -10.27 4.25 -0.04
CA LEU A 17 -9.95 4.92 1.22
C LEU A 17 -10.78 4.37 2.38
N ALA A 18 -12.09 4.17 2.18
CA ALA A 18 -12.97 3.57 3.17
C ALA A 18 -12.52 2.14 3.51
N ALA A 19 -12.16 1.34 2.52
CA ALA A 19 -11.64 -0.01 2.72
C ALA A 19 -10.31 -0.02 3.52
N VAL A 20 -9.43 0.95 3.30
CA VAL A 20 -8.21 1.11 4.12
C VAL A 20 -8.57 1.46 5.57
N LEU A 21 -9.45 2.43 5.80
CA LEU A 21 -9.84 2.83 7.16
C LEU A 21 -10.50 1.69 7.92
N ILE A 22 -11.45 0.98 7.29
CA ILE A 22 -12.12 -0.18 7.89
C ILE A 22 -11.10 -1.31 8.07
N GLY A 23 -10.23 -1.56 7.10
CA GLY A 23 -9.18 -2.58 7.18
C GLY A 23 -8.21 -2.36 8.34
N ILE A 24 -7.81 -1.11 8.61
CA ILE A 24 -6.99 -0.76 9.78
C ILE A 24 -7.74 -1.06 11.08
N LEU A 25 -9.03 -0.68 11.17
CA LEU A 25 -9.85 -0.96 12.34
C LEU A 25 -10.05 -2.46 12.58
N VAL A 26 -10.25 -3.24 11.52
CA VAL A 26 -10.40 -4.70 11.64
C VAL A 26 -9.09 -5.33 12.04
N LEU A 27 -7.95 -4.94 11.44
CA LEU A 27 -6.63 -5.48 11.79
C LEU A 27 -6.25 -5.20 13.26
N THR A 28 -6.65 -4.05 13.79
CA THR A 28 -6.35 -3.67 15.17
C THR A 28 -7.29 -4.28 16.21
N ASN A 29 -8.54 -4.58 15.84
CA ASN A 29 -9.52 -5.18 16.76
C ASN A 29 -9.63 -6.71 16.64
N ASP A 30 -9.24 -7.28 15.50
CA ASP A 30 -9.31 -8.71 15.23
C ASP A 30 -8.02 -9.22 14.58
N GLY A 31 -7.25 -9.99 15.36
CA GLY A 31 -6.02 -10.66 14.92
C GLY A 31 -6.28 -11.98 14.17
N SER A 32 -7.53 -12.26 13.80
CA SER A 32 -7.88 -13.47 13.06
C SER A 32 -7.24 -13.53 11.67
N ARG A 33 -6.95 -14.75 11.20
CA ARG A 33 -6.41 -14.97 9.85
C ARG A 33 -7.40 -14.46 8.81
N GLY A 34 -7.00 -13.40 8.09
CA GLY A 34 -7.80 -12.81 7.01
C GLY A 34 -8.20 -11.35 7.26
N SER A 35 -8.05 -10.82 8.48
CA SER A 35 -8.30 -9.40 8.79
C SER A 35 -7.48 -8.44 7.92
N GLU A 36 -6.29 -8.88 7.52
CA GLU A 36 -5.38 -8.18 6.62
C GLU A 36 -5.90 -8.01 5.18
N MET A 37 -6.81 -8.89 4.73
CA MET A 37 -7.24 -8.90 3.32
C MET A 37 -7.98 -7.64 2.93
N LEU A 38 -8.81 -7.10 3.81
CA LEU A 38 -9.59 -5.88 3.53
C LEU A 38 -8.67 -4.67 3.39
N LEU A 39 -7.67 -4.56 4.27
CA LEU A 39 -6.67 -3.51 4.21
C LEU A 39 -5.83 -3.61 2.93
N LEU A 40 -5.37 -4.82 2.61
CA LEU A 40 -4.60 -5.08 1.40
C LEU A 40 -5.40 -4.74 0.13
N ALA A 41 -6.68 -5.15 0.07
CA ALA A 41 -7.57 -4.82 -1.02
C ALA A 41 -7.78 -3.30 -1.15
N GLY A 42 -8.00 -2.60 -0.04
CA GLY A 42 -8.13 -1.14 -0.02
C GLY A 42 -6.88 -0.42 -0.55
N LEU A 43 -5.70 -0.84 -0.07
CA LEU A 43 -4.41 -0.32 -0.53
C LEU A 43 -4.20 -0.58 -2.02
N PHE A 44 -4.52 -1.79 -2.49
CA PHE A 44 -4.44 -2.13 -3.90
C PHE A 44 -5.38 -1.29 -4.76
N ILE A 45 -6.64 -1.11 -4.36
CA ILE A 45 -7.63 -0.27 -5.05
C ILE A 45 -7.15 1.18 -5.12
N LEU A 46 -6.64 1.73 -4.02
CA LEU A 46 -6.07 3.08 -4.00
C LEU A 46 -4.87 3.16 -4.95
N PHE A 47 -3.98 2.18 -4.90
CA PHE A 47 -2.81 2.14 -5.75
C PHE A 47 -3.20 2.15 -7.23
N ILE A 48 -4.09 1.27 -7.69
CA ILE A 48 -4.51 1.23 -9.10
C ILE A 48 -5.31 2.47 -9.51
N SER A 49 -6.20 2.97 -8.65
CA SER A 49 -7.08 4.11 -8.97
C SER A 49 -6.36 5.47 -8.98
N HIS A 50 -5.14 5.53 -8.45
CA HIS A 50 -4.28 6.72 -8.47
C HIS A 50 -3.65 7.00 -9.84
N GLU A 51 -4.38 6.77 -10.93
CA GLU A 51 -3.98 7.14 -12.29
C GLU A 51 -4.52 8.52 -12.62
N THR A 52 -3.68 9.53 -12.39
CA THR A 52 -4.08 10.94 -12.49
C THR A 52 -4.07 11.44 -13.94
N ARG A 53 -3.39 10.77 -14.88
CA ARG A 53 -3.40 11.06 -16.33
C ARG A 53 -2.81 9.87 -17.11
N GLU A 54 -3.28 9.66 -18.34
CA GLU A 54 -2.70 8.74 -19.34
C GLU A 54 -1.33 9.26 -19.82
N ASP A 55 -0.44 9.58 -18.89
CA ASP A 55 0.90 10.09 -19.16
C ASP A 55 1.89 8.99 -18.81
N GLU A 56 2.72 8.60 -19.77
CA GLU A 56 3.77 7.58 -19.61
C GLU A 56 4.68 7.89 -18.41
N ARG A 57 4.89 9.18 -18.11
CA ARG A 57 5.62 9.66 -16.92
C ARG A 57 4.98 9.18 -15.62
N SER A 58 3.65 9.23 -15.51
CA SER A 58 2.94 8.81 -14.29
C SER A 58 3.04 7.29 -14.06
N ALA A 59 2.92 6.51 -15.13
CA ALA A 59 3.12 5.06 -15.07
C ALA A 59 4.55 4.69 -14.66
N THR A 60 5.53 5.38 -15.24
CA THR A 60 6.96 5.18 -14.92
C THR A 60 7.28 5.55 -13.47
N LEU A 61 6.76 6.68 -12.99
CA LEU A 61 6.90 7.10 -11.59
C LEU A 61 6.29 6.08 -10.62
N LYS A 62 5.12 5.54 -10.96
CA LYS A 62 4.42 4.54 -10.15
C LYS A 62 5.21 3.24 -10.09
N ALA A 63 5.67 2.72 -11.22
CA ALA A 63 6.50 1.52 -11.28
C ALA A 63 7.81 1.67 -10.49
N SER A 64 8.51 2.79 -10.69
CA SER A 64 9.74 3.11 -9.95
C SER A 64 9.50 3.23 -8.45
N SER A 65 8.38 3.83 -8.03
CA SER A 65 8.02 3.96 -6.61
C SER A 65 7.70 2.60 -5.98
N THR A 66 7.04 1.69 -6.71
CA THR A 66 6.80 0.32 -6.25
C THR A 66 8.10 -0.47 -6.10
N GLN A 67 9.03 -0.34 -7.05
CA GLN A 67 10.35 -0.98 -6.95
C GLN A 67 11.11 -0.47 -5.71
N MET A 68 11.10 0.85 -5.48
CA MET A 68 11.73 1.44 -4.30
C MET A 68 11.07 0.96 -3.00
N ALA A 69 9.74 0.89 -2.97
CA ALA A 69 8.99 0.36 -1.83
C ALA A 69 9.27 -1.13 -1.58
N LEU A 70 9.47 -1.94 -2.63
CA LEU A 70 9.86 -3.34 -2.51
C LEU A 70 11.25 -3.49 -1.89
N ILE A 71 12.23 -2.70 -2.37
CA ILE A 71 13.60 -2.72 -1.83
C ILE A 71 13.60 -2.32 -0.36
N ILE A 72 12.92 -1.22 -0.01
CA ILE A 72 12.81 -0.73 1.37
C ILE A 72 12.05 -1.75 2.23
N GLY A 73 10.93 -2.27 1.75
CA GLY A 73 10.14 -3.28 2.46
C GLY A 73 10.94 -4.56 2.72
N TYR A 74 11.74 -5.00 1.75
CA TYR A 74 12.63 -6.15 1.92
C TYR A 74 13.74 -5.88 2.93
N ALA A 75 14.36 -4.70 2.90
CA ALA A 75 15.33 -4.30 3.91
C ALA A 75 14.71 -4.29 5.32
N ILE A 76 13.51 -3.74 5.48
CA ILE A 76 12.76 -3.75 6.75
C ILE A 76 12.45 -5.20 7.18
N SER A 77 12.06 -6.07 6.25
CA SER A 77 11.80 -7.49 6.54
C SER A 77 13.06 -8.21 7.04
N LEU A 78 14.21 -8.00 6.39
CA LEU A 78 15.49 -8.56 6.82
C LEU A 78 15.89 -8.07 8.20
N LEU A 79 15.77 -6.76 8.45
CA LEU A 79 16.06 -6.17 9.76
C LEU A 79 15.10 -6.74 10.82
N SER A 80 13.80 -6.83 10.54
CA SER A 80 12.81 -7.41 11.46
C SER A 80 13.15 -8.86 11.81
N THR A 81 13.52 -9.68 10.81
CA THR A 81 13.96 -11.06 11.06
C THR A 81 15.21 -11.09 11.93
N ASN A 82 16.22 -10.28 11.61
CA ASN A 82 17.46 -10.25 12.38
C ASN A 82 17.21 -9.81 13.85
N LEU A 83 16.39 -8.78 14.07
CA LEU A 83 16.03 -8.32 15.42
C LEU A 83 15.20 -9.35 16.18
N TYR A 84 14.33 -10.09 15.50
CA TYR A 84 13.56 -11.18 16.09
C TYR A 84 14.46 -12.34 16.52
N ASP A 85 15.41 -12.73 15.66
CA ASP A 85 16.38 -13.80 15.94
C ASP A 85 17.28 -13.46 17.16
N HIS A 86 17.59 -12.18 17.36
CA HIS A 86 18.33 -11.69 18.53
C HIS A 86 17.44 -11.37 19.74
N GLN A 87 16.14 -11.73 19.72
CA GLN A 87 15.16 -11.49 20.78
C GLN A 87 14.97 -10.02 21.17
N VAL A 88 15.33 -9.08 20.29
CA VAL A 88 15.14 -7.64 20.50
C VAL A 88 13.67 -7.26 20.31
N ILE A 89 12.97 -7.97 19.41
CA ILE A 89 11.53 -7.80 19.17
C ILE A 89 10.83 -9.15 19.15
N ASN A 90 9.59 -9.20 19.64
CA ASN A 90 8.76 -10.42 19.64
C ASN A 90 7.87 -10.55 18.38
N VAL A 91 7.99 -9.62 17.43
CA VAL A 91 7.15 -9.57 16.23
C VAL A 91 8.04 -9.68 15.00
N GLN A 92 7.77 -10.69 14.18
CA GLN A 92 8.46 -10.92 12.92
C GLN A 92 7.49 -10.71 11.75
N LEU A 93 7.96 -9.99 10.71
CA LEU A 93 7.24 -9.82 9.45
C LEU A 93 7.31 -11.11 8.60
N VAL A 94 6.66 -12.20 9.04
CA VAL A 94 6.66 -13.49 8.32
C VAL A 94 5.50 -13.58 7.33
N ALA A 95 4.36 -12.97 7.66
CA ALA A 95 3.17 -13.07 6.85
C ALA A 95 3.31 -12.23 5.57
N ILE A 96 3.18 -12.89 4.42
CA ILE A 96 3.26 -12.26 3.10
C ILE A 96 2.28 -11.08 2.95
N ASN A 97 1.10 -11.18 3.56
CA ASN A 97 0.09 -10.14 3.54
C ASN A 97 0.55 -8.88 4.30
N HIS A 98 1.16 -9.02 5.48
CA HIS A 98 1.77 -7.89 6.21
C HIS A 98 2.91 -7.24 5.40
N PHE A 99 3.74 -8.05 4.74
CA PHE A 99 4.78 -7.55 3.84
C PHE A 99 4.19 -6.75 2.67
N LEU A 100 3.15 -7.27 2.01
CA LEU A 100 2.49 -6.57 0.91
C LEU A 100 1.77 -5.30 1.36
N ILE A 101 1.15 -5.29 2.54
CA ILE A 101 0.55 -4.09 3.15
C ILE A 101 1.63 -3.02 3.29
N LEU A 102 2.79 -3.36 3.86
CA LEU A 102 3.93 -2.46 4.00
C LEU A 102 4.39 -1.91 2.64
N VAL A 103 4.57 -2.79 1.65
CA VAL A 103 5.03 -2.40 0.31
C VAL A 103 4.03 -1.47 -0.38
N PHE A 104 2.73 -1.78 -0.37
CA PHE A 104 1.73 -0.92 -1.00
C PHE A 104 1.58 0.42 -0.28
N ALA A 105 1.63 0.43 1.06
CA ALA A 105 1.61 1.67 1.83
C ALA A 105 2.82 2.56 1.49
N LEU A 106 4.04 1.98 1.49
CA LEU A 106 5.26 2.69 1.09
C LEU A 106 5.20 3.17 -0.35
N ALA A 107 4.74 2.34 -1.29
CA ALA A 107 4.63 2.69 -2.70
C ALA A 107 3.69 3.89 -2.90
N LEU A 108 2.54 3.90 -2.22
CA LEU A 108 1.59 5.02 -2.24
C LEU A 108 2.20 6.30 -1.66
N ILE A 109 2.92 6.20 -0.55
CA ILE A 109 3.59 7.33 0.10
C ILE A 109 4.68 7.91 -0.83
N ILE A 110 5.61 7.07 -1.30
CA ILE A 110 6.71 7.48 -2.18
C ILE A 110 6.16 8.07 -3.47
N TYR A 111 5.15 7.43 -4.07
CA TYR A 111 4.51 7.94 -5.28
C TYR A 111 3.88 9.32 -5.05
N ASN A 112 3.13 9.52 -3.96
CA ASN A 112 2.51 10.80 -3.65
C ASN A 112 3.54 11.90 -3.38
N ILE A 113 4.59 11.59 -2.59
CA ILE A 113 5.70 12.51 -2.33
C ILE A 113 6.33 12.95 -3.65
N ARG A 114 6.69 11.99 -4.51
CA ARG A 114 7.33 12.30 -5.80
C ARG A 114 6.40 13.03 -6.76
N LEU A 115 5.09 12.76 -6.72
CA LEU A 115 4.12 13.44 -7.57
C LEU A 115 3.94 14.93 -7.21
N HIS A 116 4.08 15.29 -5.93
CA HIS A 116 3.87 16.66 -5.46
C HIS A 116 5.16 17.47 -5.31
N ILE A 117 6.31 16.82 -5.12
CA ILE A 117 7.61 17.47 -4.92
C ILE A 117 8.42 17.57 -6.23
N ALA A 118 8.20 16.68 -7.23
CA ALA A 118 8.94 16.65 -8.50
C ALA A 118 8.09 17.08 -9.71
#